data_AF-A0AAD6TN98-F1
#
_entry.id   AF-A0AAD6TN98-F1
#
_cell.length_a   1.000
_cell.length_b   1.000
_cell.length_c   1.000
_cell.angle_alpha   90.00
_cell.angle_beta   90.00
_cell.angle_gamma   90.00
#
_symmetry.space_group_name_H-M   'P 1'
#
loop_
_entity.id
_entity.type
_entity.pdbx_description
1 polymer ?
#
loop_
_entity_poly.entity_id
_entity_poly.type
_entity_poly.pdbx_seq_one_letter_code
_entity_poly.pdbx_strand_id
1 'polypeptide(L)'
;IFSGIFSAGLLEWRPDVIGGTPDSLYNRAHELVAIRTFQVVATAMAYRRLSPDLTKVKDVPLLTRLFRHYIYSVSFCNSDDEHDPADGFYIIKPKTVRSANATAWVRIVDKDRDIVAKSNGRVVERTRKIVADAQPSSITAHLPRRVPLDWFDPTEFNKLPAELRARYRESGIALPAAHHWVAGRVPDKFKIMNDTTFMRIYGAEVMALYQLPTDEEVEQMRENGTLNDDDEAEDDQEDDEDGPGSGEDMDQSDG
;
A
#
# COMPACT_ATOMS: atom_id res chain seq x y z
N ILE A 1 -16.26 -5.79 -14.91
CA ILE A 1 -15.38 -6.43 -13.91
C ILE A 1 -15.78 -7.89 -13.75
N PHE A 2 -16.96 -8.21 -13.21
CA PHE A 2 -17.37 -9.60 -12.96
C PHE A 2 -17.37 -10.50 -14.21
N SER A 3 -17.84 -10.02 -15.37
CA SER A 3 -17.76 -10.79 -16.61
C SER A 3 -16.33 -11.14 -17.03
N GLY A 4 -15.37 -10.21 -16.87
CA GLY A 4 -13.97 -10.44 -17.21
C GLY A 4 -13.27 -11.47 -16.32
N ILE A 5 -13.67 -11.54 -15.04
CA ILE A 5 -13.18 -12.53 -14.08
C ILE A 5 -13.66 -13.94 -14.49
N PHE A 6 -14.97 -14.10 -14.71
CA PHE A 6 -15.54 -15.38 -15.16
C PHE A 6 -15.01 -15.81 -16.53
N SER A 7 -14.84 -14.87 -17.48
CA SER A 7 -14.25 -15.18 -18.79
C SER A 7 -12.79 -15.63 -18.72
N ALA A 8 -12.06 -15.26 -17.67
CA ALA A 8 -10.70 -15.73 -17.40
C ALA A 8 -10.67 -17.07 -16.62
N GLY A 9 -11.83 -17.70 -16.37
CA GLY A 9 -11.95 -18.93 -15.60
C GLY A 9 -11.84 -18.76 -14.08
N LEU A 10 -11.86 -17.51 -13.60
CA LEU A 10 -11.83 -17.19 -12.17
C LEU A 10 -13.26 -17.13 -11.63
N LEU A 11 -13.49 -17.69 -10.43
CA LEU A 11 -14.80 -17.69 -9.77
C LEU A 11 -15.08 -16.37 -9.02
N GLU A 12 -14.01 -15.72 -8.55
CA GLU A 12 -14.08 -14.47 -7.79
C GLU A 12 -12.80 -13.65 -7.99
N TRP A 13 -12.87 -12.35 -7.69
CA TRP A 13 -11.69 -11.49 -7.61
C TRP A 13 -11.04 -11.65 -6.24
N ARG A 14 -9.96 -12.42 -6.16
CA ARG A 14 -9.25 -12.68 -4.91
C ARG A 14 -7.77 -13.01 -5.15
N PRO A 15 -6.94 -12.01 -5.51
CA PRO A 15 -5.49 -12.23 -5.60
C PRO A 15 -4.96 -12.85 -4.31
N ASP A 16 -4.04 -13.81 -4.43
CA ASP A 16 -3.36 -14.41 -3.29
C ASP A 16 -2.21 -13.49 -2.86
N VAL A 17 -2.48 -12.69 -1.82
CA VAL A 17 -1.51 -11.79 -1.20
C VAL A 17 -0.74 -12.44 -0.06
N ILE A 18 -1.08 -13.65 0.36
CA ILE A 18 -0.49 -14.29 1.55
C ILE A 18 0.54 -15.34 1.15
N GLY A 19 0.31 -16.08 0.05
CA GLY A 19 1.10 -17.22 -0.38
C GLY A 19 2.50 -16.93 -0.90
N GLY A 20 2.97 -15.68 -0.84
CA GLY A 20 4.36 -15.32 -1.13
C GLY A 20 4.81 -15.50 -2.59
N THR A 21 3.88 -15.66 -3.53
CA THR A 21 4.17 -15.82 -4.96
C THR A 21 3.42 -14.78 -5.80
N PRO A 22 3.86 -13.51 -5.82
CA PRO A 22 3.23 -12.44 -6.59
C PRO A 22 3.11 -12.76 -8.09
N ASP A 23 4.07 -13.51 -8.63
CA ASP A 23 4.14 -13.91 -10.04
C ASP A 23 3.47 -15.24 -10.38
N SER A 24 2.74 -15.85 -9.43
CA SER A 24 1.97 -17.06 -9.74
C SER A 24 1.00 -16.81 -10.91
N LEU A 25 0.73 -17.84 -11.72
CA LEU A 25 -0.23 -17.73 -12.84
C LEU A 25 -1.60 -17.23 -12.37
N TYR A 26 -2.00 -17.62 -11.15
CA TYR A 26 -3.22 -17.16 -10.50
C TYR A 26 -3.22 -15.63 -10.27
N ASN A 27 -2.14 -15.10 -9.70
CA ASN A 27 -2.00 -13.67 -9.43
C ASN A 27 -1.82 -12.85 -10.71
N ARG A 28 -1.08 -13.37 -11.69
CA ARG A 28 -0.96 -12.77 -13.02
C ARG A 28 -2.30 -12.71 -13.76
N ALA A 29 -3.12 -13.75 -13.67
CA ALA A 29 -4.47 -13.73 -14.25
C ALA A 29 -5.35 -12.63 -13.62
N HIS A 30 -5.28 -12.47 -12.29
CA HIS A 30 -5.94 -11.36 -11.61
C HIS A 30 -5.40 -10.01 -12.10
N GLU A 31 -4.09 -9.76 -12.02
CA GLU A 31 -3.44 -8.53 -12.49
C GLU A 31 -3.92 -8.13 -13.89
N LEU A 32 -3.87 -9.07 -14.84
CA LEU A 32 -4.30 -8.83 -16.22
C LEU A 32 -5.78 -8.44 -16.30
N VAL A 33 -6.67 -9.18 -15.62
CA VAL A 33 -8.12 -8.89 -15.62
C VAL A 33 -8.41 -7.51 -15.01
N ALA A 34 -7.75 -7.13 -13.93
CA ALA A 34 -7.90 -5.81 -13.31
C ALA A 34 -7.43 -4.70 -14.23
N ILE A 35 -6.20 -4.79 -14.77
CA ILE A 35 -5.62 -3.78 -15.66
C ILE A 35 -6.51 -3.61 -16.89
N ARG A 36 -6.89 -4.71 -17.57
CA ARG A 36 -7.73 -4.64 -18.76
C ARG A 36 -9.09 -4.03 -18.46
N THR A 37 -9.70 -4.40 -17.33
CA THR A 37 -11.00 -3.82 -16.98
C THR A 37 -10.88 -2.34 -16.62
N PHE A 38 -9.83 -1.95 -15.90
CA PHE A 38 -9.55 -0.55 -15.60
C PHE A 38 -9.40 0.27 -16.89
N GLN A 39 -8.62 -0.21 -17.85
CA GLN A 39 -8.42 0.45 -19.15
C GLN A 39 -9.74 0.70 -19.88
N VAL A 40 -10.59 -0.33 -19.97
CA VAL A 40 -11.91 -0.23 -20.63
C VAL A 40 -12.78 0.82 -19.93
N VAL A 41 -12.88 0.74 -18.60
CA VAL A 41 -13.75 1.61 -17.81
C VAL A 41 -13.25 3.07 -17.80
N ALA A 42 -11.93 3.28 -17.70
CA ALA A 42 -11.31 4.59 -17.75
C ALA A 42 -11.46 5.25 -19.13
N THR A 43 -11.23 4.51 -20.22
CA THR A 43 -11.42 5.00 -21.59
C THR A 43 -12.89 5.28 -21.90
N ALA A 44 -13.81 4.50 -21.32
CA ALA A 44 -15.25 4.76 -21.36
C ALA A 44 -15.68 5.97 -20.51
N MET A 45 -14.74 6.75 -19.96
CA MET A 45 -14.99 7.97 -19.19
C MET A 45 -15.78 7.75 -17.90
N ALA A 46 -15.86 6.52 -17.39
CA ALA A 46 -16.59 6.25 -16.15
C ALA A 46 -15.96 6.98 -14.94
N TYR A 47 -14.65 7.23 -15.00
CA TYR A 47 -13.91 7.97 -13.97
C TYR A 47 -13.73 9.46 -14.29
N ARG A 48 -14.48 10.05 -15.24
CA ARG A 48 -14.33 11.46 -15.65
C ARG A 48 -14.27 12.45 -14.49
N ARG A 49 -15.00 12.18 -13.40
CA ARG A 49 -15.04 13.03 -12.20
C ARG A 49 -13.73 13.08 -11.41
N LEU A 50 -12.90 12.04 -11.53
CA LEU A 50 -11.56 12.02 -10.94
C LEU A 50 -10.53 12.71 -11.84
N SER A 51 -10.94 13.18 -13.01
CA SER A 51 -10.08 13.80 -14.03
C SER A 51 -8.78 13.03 -14.27
N PRO A 52 -8.84 11.70 -14.52
CA PRO A 52 -7.63 10.90 -14.69
C PRO A 52 -6.89 11.34 -15.96
N ASP A 53 -5.56 11.29 -15.91
CA ASP A 53 -4.74 11.45 -17.12
C ASP A 53 -4.92 10.22 -18.02
N LEU A 54 -5.74 10.37 -19.06
CA LEU A 54 -6.04 9.29 -20.00
C LEU A 54 -4.83 8.88 -20.85
N THR A 55 -3.78 9.71 -20.93
CA THR A 55 -2.55 9.34 -21.65
C THR A 55 -1.84 8.18 -20.95
N LYS A 56 -1.96 8.09 -19.62
CA LYS A 56 -1.36 7.03 -18.79
C LYS A 56 -2.17 5.74 -18.74
N VAL A 57 -3.43 5.75 -19.19
CA VAL A 57 -4.29 4.56 -19.17
C VAL A 57 -3.77 3.46 -20.10
N LYS A 58 -2.99 3.80 -21.15
CA LYS A 58 -2.40 2.81 -22.05
C LYS A 58 -1.01 2.31 -21.62
N ASP A 59 -0.41 2.95 -20.61
CA ASP A 59 0.90 2.59 -20.07
C ASP A 59 0.78 1.36 -19.17
N VAL A 60 0.88 0.17 -19.78
CA VAL A 60 0.74 -1.11 -19.06
C VAL A 60 1.80 -1.26 -17.96
N PRO A 61 3.10 -0.96 -18.19
CA PRO A 61 4.10 -1.02 -17.13
C PRO A 61 3.73 -0.16 -15.91
N LEU A 62 3.31 1.09 -16.11
CA LEU A 62 2.83 1.94 -15.02
C LEU A 62 1.62 1.32 -14.30
N LEU A 63 0.62 0.84 -15.04
CA LEU A 63 -0.57 0.22 -14.44
C LEU A 63 -0.25 -1.05 -13.65
N THR A 64 0.71 -1.85 -14.13
CA THR A 64 1.22 -3.03 -13.42
C THR A 64 1.87 -2.62 -12.10
N ARG A 65 2.77 -1.62 -12.10
CA ARG A 65 3.38 -1.11 -10.87
C ARG A 65 2.34 -0.58 -9.88
N LEU A 66 1.38 0.21 -10.36
CA LEU A 66 0.29 0.73 -9.53
C LEU A 66 -0.57 -0.40 -8.94
N PHE A 67 -0.91 -1.40 -9.73
CA PHE A 67 -1.66 -2.57 -9.28
C PHE A 67 -0.91 -3.34 -8.20
N ARG A 68 0.36 -3.67 -8.47
CA ARG A 68 1.22 -4.42 -7.54
C ARG A 68 1.43 -3.67 -6.25
N HIS A 69 1.70 -2.36 -6.32
CA HIS A 69 1.82 -1.52 -5.15
C HIS A 69 0.53 -1.53 -4.32
N TYR A 70 -0.63 -1.38 -4.95
CA TYR A 70 -1.90 -1.42 -4.23
C TYR A 70 -2.17 -2.79 -3.57
N ILE A 71 -2.00 -3.87 -4.32
CA ILE A 71 -2.30 -5.23 -3.85
C ILE A 71 -1.29 -5.69 -2.80
N TYR A 72 0.00 -5.53 -3.04
CA TYR A 72 1.06 -6.11 -2.22
C TYR A 72 1.73 -5.14 -1.24
N SER A 73 1.38 -3.85 -1.24
CA SER A 73 1.83 -2.90 -0.21
C SER A 73 0.65 -2.30 0.53
N VAL A 74 -0.25 -1.58 -0.15
CA VAL A 74 -1.35 -0.84 0.50
C VAL A 74 -2.30 -1.76 1.27
N SER A 75 -2.59 -2.96 0.75
CA SER A 75 -3.45 -3.94 1.44
C SER A 75 -2.90 -4.40 2.79
N PHE A 76 -1.58 -4.41 2.98
CA PHE A 76 -0.97 -4.76 4.27
C PHE A 76 -1.07 -3.63 5.30
N CYS A 77 -1.26 -2.39 4.87
CA CYS A 77 -1.37 -1.23 5.74
C CYS A 77 -2.80 -1.01 6.27
N ASN A 78 -3.80 -1.41 5.47
CA ASN A 78 -5.21 -1.17 5.75
C ASN A 78 -5.89 -2.39 6.40
N SER A 79 -6.82 -2.15 7.31
CA SER A 79 -7.66 -3.23 7.85
C SER A 79 -8.60 -3.72 6.76
N ASP A 80 -8.71 -5.03 6.61
CA ASP A 80 -9.83 -5.66 5.92
C ASP A 80 -11.09 -5.65 6.80
N ASP A 81 -12.22 -5.93 6.18
CA ASP A 81 -13.51 -6.04 6.84
C ASP A 81 -14.29 -7.26 6.34
N GLU A 82 -14.96 -7.94 7.26
CA GLU A 82 -15.78 -9.11 6.95
C GLU A 82 -17.26 -8.78 7.16
N HIS A 83 -18.09 -9.16 6.20
CA HIS A 83 -19.53 -8.98 6.31
C HIS A 83 -20.10 -9.96 7.33
N ASP A 84 -20.77 -9.44 8.36
CA ASP A 84 -21.56 -10.22 9.29
C ASP A 84 -22.99 -10.39 8.71
N PRO A 85 -23.37 -11.60 8.26
CA PRO A 85 -24.70 -11.83 7.70
C PRO A 85 -25.83 -11.73 8.72
N ALA A 86 -25.56 -11.85 10.02
CA ALA A 86 -26.59 -11.79 11.06
C ALA A 86 -27.03 -10.35 11.34
N ASP A 87 -26.06 -9.43 11.44
CA ASP A 87 -26.32 -8.05 11.82
C ASP A 87 -26.28 -7.04 10.65
N GLY A 88 -25.88 -7.49 9.45
CA GLY A 88 -25.86 -6.67 8.24
C GLY A 88 -24.83 -5.53 8.25
N PHE A 89 -23.79 -5.66 9.07
CA PHE A 89 -22.66 -4.72 9.10
C PHE A 89 -21.34 -5.44 8.84
N TYR A 90 -20.29 -4.66 8.55
CA TYR A 90 -18.95 -5.17 8.31
C TYR A 90 -18.09 -5.05 9.57
N ILE A 91 -17.52 -6.16 10.04
CA ILE A 91 -16.61 -6.22 11.18
C ILE A 91 -15.22 -5.84 10.68
N ILE A 92 -14.65 -4.78 11.24
CA ILE A 92 -13.29 -4.36 10.90
C ILE A 92 -12.30 -5.21 11.70
N LYS A 93 -11.42 -5.93 11.00
CA LYS A 93 -10.43 -6.74 11.69
C LYS A 93 -9.29 -5.88 12.23
N PRO A 94 -8.86 -6.13 13.48
CA PRO A 94 -7.73 -5.43 14.05
C PRO A 94 -6.43 -5.85 13.36
N LYS A 95 -5.49 -4.90 13.25
CA LYS A 95 -4.08 -5.15 12.94
C LYS A 95 -3.31 -5.02 14.24
N THR A 96 -2.89 -6.14 14.81
CA THR A 96 -2.31 -6.22 16.17
C THR A 96 -1.04 -5.41 16.34
N VAL A 97 -0.22 -5.29 15.29
CA VAL A 97 1.05 -4.55 15.32
C VAL A 97 0.90 -3.05 15.00
N ARG A 98 -0.30 -2.57 14.63
CA ARG A 98 -0.52 -1.16 14.25
C ARG A 98 -0.71 -0.29 15.48
N SER A 99 -0.07 0.87 15.52
CA SER A 99 -0.15 1.81 16.63
C SER A 99 -1.57 2.35 16.86
N ALA A 100 -1.84 2.74 18.10
CA ALA A 100 -3.08 3.42 18.45
C ALA A 100 -3.24 4.76 17.68
N ASN A 101 -2.14 5.49 17.48
CA ASN A 101 -2.14 6.75 16.73
C ASN A 101 -2.48 6.52 15.25
N ALA A 102 -1.83 5.56 14.58
CA ALA A 102 -2.13 5.23 13.20
C ALA A 102 -3.59 4.77 13.04
N THR A 103 -4.07 3.95 13.97
CA THR A 103 -5.48 3.54 14.01
C THR A 103 -6.42 4.74 14.18
N ALA A 104 -6.14 5.64 15.13
CA ALA A 104 -6.94 6.84 15.35
C ALA A 104 -6.97 7.76 14.12
N TRP A 105 -5.83 7.94 13.45
CA TRP A 105 -5.73 8.74 12.23
C TRP A 105 -6.57 8.18 11.09
N VAL A 106 -6.46 6.87 10.80
CA VAL A 106 -7.28 6.21 9.77
C VAL A 106 -8.77 6.39 10.06
N ARG A 107 -9.18 6.34 11.35
CA ARG A 107 -10.58 6.57 11.74
C ARG A 107 -11.05 7.99 11.52
N ILE A 108 -10.19 8.98 11.71
CA ILE A 108 -10.53 10.38 11.41
C ILE A 108 -10.77 10.53 9.91
N VAL A 109 -9.89 9.97 9.08
CA VAL A 109 -10.03 9.98 7.62
C VAL A 109 -11.32 9.28 7.17
N ASP A 110 -11.62 8.11 7.73
CA ASP A 110 -12.88 7.39 7.47
C ASP A 110 -14.11 8.26 7.80
N LYS A 111 -14.11 8.94 8.95
CA LYS A 111 -15.22 9.83 9.38
C LYS A 111 -15.38 11.03 8.45
N ASP A 112 -14.27 11.66 8.07
CA ASP A 112 -14.30 12.81 7.15
C ASP A 112 -14.84 12.40 5.78
N ARG A 113 -14.45 11.21 5.29
CA ARG A 113 -14.98 10.64 4.05
C ARG A 113 -16.49 10.39 4.14
N ASP A 114 -16.97 9.80 5.23
CA ASP A 114 -18.40 9.53 5.44
C ASP A 114 -19.23 10.83 5.51
N ILE A 115 -18.72 11.87 6.18
CA ILE A 115 -19.35 13.21 6.21
C ILE A 115 -19.49 13.77 4.79
N VAL A 116 -18.43 13.70 3.98
CA VAL A 116 -18.44 14.20 2.60
C VAL A 116 -19.35 13.36 1.69
N ALA A 117 -19.41 12.05 1.89
CA ALA A 117 -20.31 11.16 1.14
C ALA A 117 -21.78 11.52 1.41
N LYS A 118 -22.14 11.64 2.70
CA LYS A 118 -23.48 12.02 3.16
C LYS A 118 -23.88 13.41 2.67
N SER A 119 -22.98 14.40 2.74
CA SER A 119 -23.27 15.77 2.28
C SER A 119 -23.55 15.86 0.79
N ASN A 120 -22.97 14.96 -0.01
CA ASN A 120 -23.17 14.91 -1.46
C ASN A 120 -24.40 14.08 -1.88
N GLY A 121 -25.23 13.62 -0.93
CA GLY A 121 -26.40 12.79 -1.21
C GLY A 121 -26.05 11.47 -1.89
N ARG A 122 -24.81 10.99 -1.72
CA ARG A 122 -24.25 9.84 -2.42
C ARG A 122 -23.97 8.68 -1.49
N VAL A 123 -24.48 7.52 -1.92
CA VAL A 123 -24.14 6.15 -1.51
C VAL A 123 -24.41 5.83 -0.04
N VAL A 124 -25.14 4.74 0.18
CA VAL A 124 -25.17 4.05 1.47
C VAL A 124 -23.77 3.50 1.70
N GLU A 125 -22.92 4.23 2.43
CA GLU A 125 -21.63 3.69 2.86
C GLU A 125 -21.88 2.46 3.73
N ARG A 126 -21.05 1.42 3.56
CA ARG A 126 -21.14 0.20 4.35
C ARG A 126 -20.96 0.54 5.82
N THR A 127 -21.91 0.13 6.66
CA THR A 127 -21.77 0.31 8.11
C THR A 127 -20.68 -0.63 8.61
N ARG A 128 -19.59 -0.05 9.14
CA ARG A 128 -18.43 -0.78 9.64
C ARG A 128 -18.33 -0.63 11.17
N LYS A 129 -18.12 -1.72 11.90
CA LYS A 129 -18.03 -1.71 13.37
C LYS A 129 -16.76 -2.41 13.85
N ILE A 130 -16.25 -1.95 15.00
CA ILE A 130 -15.20 -2.64 15.75
C ILE A 130 -15.92 -3.51 16.78
N VAL A 131 -15.63 -4.80 16.76
CA VAL A 131 -16.13 -5.76 17.74
C VAL A 131 -14.94 -6.15 18.63
N ALA A 132 -15.13 -6.19 19.95
CA ALA A 132 -14.04 -6.44 20.89
C ALA A 132 -13.36 -7.79 20.64
N ASP A 133 -14.13 -8.81 20.29
CA ASP A 133 -13.65 -10.17 20.04
C ASP A 133 -13.36 -10.47 18.56
N ALA A 134 -13.20 -9.43 17.74
CA ALA A 134 -12.89 -9.58 16.32
C ALA A 134 -11.52 -10.25 16.13
N GLN A 135 -11.49 -11.34 15.36
CA GLN A 135 -10.24 -12.02 15.02
C GLN A 135 -9.36 -11.11 14.15
N PRO A 136 -8.04 -11.06 14.38
CA PRO A 136 -7.12 -10.31 13.54
C PRO A 136 -7.16 -10.75 12.08
N SER A 137 -6.83 -9.84 11.17
CA SER A 137 -6.74 -10.17 9.76
C SER A 137 -5.63 -11.17 9.50
N SER A 138 -5.86 -12.15 8.63
CA SER A 138 -4.82 -13.05 8.13
C SER A 138 -3.75 -12.32 7.33
N ILE A 139 -4.07 -11.16 6.73
CA ILE A 139 -3.13 -10.28 6.05
C ILE A 139 -2.12 -9.68 7.06
N THR A 140 -2.44 -9.63 8.36
CA THR A 140 -1.52 -9.17 9.41
C THR A 140 -0.39 -10.16 9.70
N ALA A 141 -0.40 -11.35 9.10
CA ALA A 141 0.71 -12.30 9.25
C ALA A 141 2.04 -11.76 8.69
N HIS A 142 1.98 -10.82 7.73
CA HIS A 142 3.14 -10.16 7.15
C HIS A 142 3.21 -8.71 7.60
N LEU A 143 4.41 -8.24 7.98
CA LEU A 143 4.63 -6.85 8.34
C LEU A 143 4.62 -5.98 7.08
N PRO A 144 3.92 -4.83 7.09
CA PRO A 144 3.92 -3.93 5.95
C PRO A 144 5.32 -3.36 5.71
N ARG A 145 5.69 -3.19 4.44
CA ARG A 145 6.94 -2.56 4.00
C ARG A 145 6.68 -1.14 3.52
N ARG A 146 7.74 -0.32 3.49
CA ARG A 146 7.71 1.09 3.04
C ARG A 146 6.62 1.91 3.77
N VAL A 147 6.46 1.65 5.06
CA VAL A 147 5.55 2.40 5.93
C VAL A 147 6.35 3.26 6.91
N PRO A 148 5.79 4.39 7.35
CA PRO A 148 6.35 5.15 8.45
C PRO A 148 6.47 4.30 9.72
N LEU A 149 7.51 4.55 10.51
CA LEU A 149 7.80 3.81 11.73
C LEU A 149 6.66 3.90 12.75
N ASP A 150 6.01 5.06 12.84
CA ASP A 150 4.86 5.35 13.69
C ASP A 150 3.56 4.64 13.29
N TRP A 151 3.58 3.92 12.16
CA TRP A 151 2.53 2.94 11.85
C TRP A 151 2.52 1.80 12.86
N PHE A 152 3.69 1.37 13.35
CA PHE A 152 3.80 0.26 14.30
C PHE A 152 3.60 0.71 15.74
N ASP A 153 2.94 -0.12 16.55
CA ASP A 153 2.96 0.06 18.00
C ASP A 153 4.40 -0.11 18.52
N PRO A 154 4.97 0.86 19.26
CA PRO A 154 6.36 0.75 19.72
C PRO A 154 6.62 -0.50 20.59
N THR A 155 5.65 -0.91 21.40
CA THR A 155 5.79 -2.07 22.29
C THR A 155 5.81 -3.36 21.49
N GLU A 156 4.91 -3.50 20.51
CA GLU A 156 4.90 -4.68 19.64
C GLU A 156 6.09 -4.69 18.67
N PHE A 157 6.49 -3.53 18.14
CA PHE A 157 7.64 -3.41 17.25
C PHE A 157 8.95 -3.81 17.94
N ASN A 158 9.16 -3.37 19.19
CA ASN A 158 10.40 -3.66 19.91
C ASN A 158 10.53 -5.14 20.32
N LYS A 159 9.46 -5.94 20.24
CA LYS A 159 9.52 -7.41 20.39
C LYS A 159 10.03 -8.11 19.13
N LEU A 160 10.09 -7.42 17.99
CA LEU A 160 10.56 -8.00 16.75
C LEU A 160 12.07 -8.29 16.83
N PRO A 161 12.55 -9.37 16.16
CA PRO A 161 13.96 -9.63 15.95
C PRO A 161 14.68 -8.40 15.37
N ALA A 162 15.95 -8.23 15.72
CA ALA A 162 16.74 -7.07 15.32
C ALA A 162 16.85 -6.95 13.79
N GLU A 163 16.91 -8.09 13.10
CA GLU A 163 16.97 -8.19 11.65
C GLU A 163 15.70 -7.63 10.99
N LEU A 164 14.52 -7.87 11.59
CA LEU A 164 13.27 -7.30 11.10
C LEU A 164 13.16 -5.81 11.41
N ARG A 165 13.65 -5.36 12.57
CA ARG A 165 13.67 -3.94 12.93
C ARG A 165 14.61 -3.13 12.04
N ALA A 166 15.75 -3.70 11.65
CA ALA A 166 16.72 -3.08 10.76
C ALA A 166 16.11 -2.65 9.41
N ARG A 167 15.11 -3.38 8.90
CA ARG A 167 14.37 -3.04 7.67
C ARG A 167 13.67 -1.68 7.70
N TYR A 168 13.45 -1.12 8.88
CA TYR A 168 12.76 0.16 9.08
C TYR A 168 13.70 1.28 9.54
N ARG A 169 15.02 1.04 9.55
CA ARG A 169 16.07 2.04 9.89
C ARG A 169 15.87 3.36 9.15
N GLU A 170 15.58 3.27 7.87
CA GLU A 170 15.46 4.43 6.98
C GLU A 170 14.03 4.99 6.94
N SER A 171 13.10 4.35 7.66
CA SER A 171 11.72 4.80 7.73
C SER A 171 11.62 6.03 8.64
N GLY A 172 11.11 7.13 8.07
CA GLY A 172 10.70 8.30 8.84
C GLY A 172 9.42 8.06 9.62
N ILE A 173 8.87 9.14 10.18
CA ILE A 173 7.54 9.16 10.80
C ILE A 173 6.56 10.01 9.98
N ALA A 174 5.27 9.72 10.07
CA ALA A 174 4.19 10.46 9.40
C ALA A 174 3.21 11.12 10.38
N LEU A 175 3.13 10.65 11.63
CA LEU A 175 2.29 11.21 12.67
C LEU A 175 3.15 11.70 13.85
N PRO A 176 2.88 12.89 14.38
CA PRO A 176 3.50 13.34 15.61
C PRO A 176 2.90 12.58 16.80
N ALA A 177 3.58 12.63 17.95
CA ALA A 177 3.07 12.08 19.20
C ALA A 177 1.65 12.61 19.54
N ALA A 178 0.85 11.77 20.20
CA ALA A 178 -0.60 12.00 20.34
C ALA A 178 -0.95 13.30 21.07
N HIS A 179 -0.07 13.79 21.95
CA HIS A 179 -0.29 15.04 22.69
C HIS A 179 -0.12 16.30 21.81
N HIS A 180 0.45 16.19 20.61
CA HIS A 180 0.44 17.28 19.61
C HIS A 180 -0.89 17.35 18.85
N TRP A 181 -1.80 16.39 19.06
CA TRP A 181 -3.10 16.36 18.40
C TRP A 181 -4.07 17.28 19.13
N VAL A 182 -4.82 18.08 18.39
CA VAL A 182 -5.77 19.04 18.94
C VAL A 182 -7.18 18.54 18.70
N ALA A 183 -7.97 18.41 19.77
CA ALA A 183 -9.33 17.85 19.73
C ALA A 183 -9.40 16.48 19.02
N GLY A 184 -8.39 15.63 19.24
CA GLY A 184 -8.31 14.31 18.63
C GLY A 184 -8.07 14.34 17.12
N ARG A 185 -7.54 15.43 16.56
CA ARG A 185 -7.15 15.54 15.14
C ARG A 185 -5.69 15.94 15.01
N VAL A 186 -5.06 15.45 13.95
CA VAL A 186 -3.74 15.90 13.50
C VAL A 186 -3.88 17.34 12.95
N PRO A 187 -3.22 18.34 13.55
CA PRO A 187 -3.25 19.72 13.08
C PRO A 187 -2.94 19.88 11.59
N ASP A 188 -3.72 20.71 10.89
CA ASP A 188 -3.56 20.91 9.43
C ASP A 188 -2.19 21.48 9.04
N LYS A 189 -1.54 22.22 9.95
CA LYS A 189 -0.17 22.72 9.75
C LYS A 189 0.84 21.62 9.41
N PHE A 190 0.56 20.37 9.78
CA PHE A 190 1.42 19.24 9.47
C PHE A 190 1.27 18.75 8.03
N LYS A 191 0.07 18.89 7.44
CA LYS A 191 -0.20 18.47 6.06
C LYS A 191 0.54 19.30 5.01
N ILE A 192 1.02 20.49 5.39
CA ILE A 192 1.69 21.44 4.50
C ILE A 192 3.19 21.61 4.83
N MET A 193 3.69 20.86 5.81
CA MET A 193 5.09 20.90 6.22
C MET A 193 5.91 19.94 5.36
N ASN A 194 7.15 20.32 5.00
CA ASN A 194 8.06 19.37 4.35
C ASN A 194 8.63 18.36 5.34
N ASP A 195 9.00 17.19 4.83
CA ASP A 195 9.47 16.05 5.63
C ASP A 195 10.67 16.40 6.50
N THR A 196 11.66 17.13 5.97
CA THR A 196 12.85 17.55 6.73
C THR A 196 12.47 18.39 7.96
N THR A 197 11.55 19.34 7.79
CA THR A 197 11.08 20.19 8.89
C THR A 197 10.24 19.39 9.88
N PHE A 198 9.38 18.50 9.38
CA PHE A 198 8.55 17.64 10.21
C PHE A 198 9.40 16.72 11.08
N MET A 199 10.36 16.00 10.48
CA MET A 199 11.29 15.11 11.19
C MET A 199 12.14 15.88 12.20
N ARG A 200 12.60 17.09 11.87
CA ARG A 200 13.37 17.93 12.80
C ARG A 200 12.57 18.33 14.04
N ILE A 201 11.26 18.59 13.90
CA ILE A 201 10.42 19.08 15.00
C ILE A 201 9.82 17.92 15.82
N TYR A 202 9.34 16.87 15.14
CA TYR A 202 8.55 15.80 15.75
C TYR A 202 9.22 14.42 15.70
N GLY A 203 10.19 14.23 14.80
CA GLY A 203 10.81 12.93 14.54
C GLY A 203 11.51 12.36 15.76
N ALA A 204 12.38 13.15 16.41
CA ALA A 204 13.22 12.67 17.51
C ALA A 204 12.41 12.05 18.67
N GLU A 205 11.29 12.67 19.05
CA GLU A 205 10.45 12.19 20.14
C GLU A 205 9.81 10.83 19.82
N VAL A 206 9.24 10.70 18.61
CA VAL A 206 8.53 9.47 18.21
C VAL A 206 9.53 8.35 17.91
N MET A 207 10.61 8.66 17.19
CA MET A 207 11.65 7.69 16.85
C MET A 207 12.35 7.12 18.09
N ALA A 208 12.49 7.90 19.17
CA ALA A 208 13.08 7.43 20.43
C ALA A 208 12.29 6.30 21.11
N LEU A 209 11.03 6.07 20.72
CA LEU A 209 10.22 4.95 21.21
C LEU A 209 10.61 3.61 20.58
N TYR A 210 11.34 3.63 19.47
CA TYR A 210 11.70 2.46 18.69
C TYR A 210 13.17 2.10 18.93
N GLN A 211 13.41 0.85 19.31
CA GLN A 211 14.75 0.29 19.43
C GLN A 211 15.20 -0.11 18.03
N LEU A 212 15.86 0.78 17.30
CA LEU A 212 16.46 0.46 16.01
C LEU A 212 17.89 -0.07 16.20
N PRO A 213 18.32 -1.11 15.46
CA PRO A 213 19.69 -1.60 15.54
C PRO A 213 20.72 -0.54 15.10
N THR A 214 21.90 -0.57 15.72
CA THR A 214 23.01 0.34 15.37
C THR A 214 23.63 -0.03 14.02
N ASP A 215 24.47 0.86 13.49
CA ASP A 215 25.21 0.61 12.24
C ASP A 215 26.10 -0.63 12.34
N GLU A 216 26.77 -0.81 13.47
CA GLU A 216 27.61 -1.99 13.73
C GLU A 216 26.80 -3.28 13.81
N GLU A 217 25.63 -3.24 14.46
CA GLU A 217 24.74 -4.40 14.55
C GLU A 217 24.20 -4.81 13.18
N VAL A 218 23.82 -3.84 12.34
CA VAL A 218 23.35 -4.11 10.97
C VAL A 218 24.46 -4.69 10.10
N GLU A 219 25.68 -4.15 10.19
CA GLU A 219 26.81 -4.67 9.43
C GLU A 219 27.13 -6.12 9.83
N GLN A 220 27.13 -6.43 11.13
CA GLN A 220 27.30 -7.80 11.60
C GLN A 220 26.19 -8.74 11.10
N MET A 221 24.95 -8.27 10.97
CA MET A 221 23.85 -9.07 10.40
C MET A 221 24.06 -9.34 8.91
N ARG A 222 24.59 -8.37 8.16
CA ARG A 222 24.95 -8.54 6.74
C ARG A 222 26.10 -9.53 6.58
N GLU A 223 27.16 -9.38 7.36
CA GLU A 223 28.32 -10.30 7.35
C GLU A 223 27.92 -11.75 7.69
N ASN A 224 26.99 -11.92 8.64
CA ASN A 224 26.48 -13.23 9.03
C ASN A 224 25.37 -13.77 8.10
N GLY A 225 24.96 -13.02 7.08
CA GLY A 225 23.93 -13.41 6.11
C GLY A 225 22.51 -13.51 6.68
N THR A 226 22.24 -12.89 7.83
CA THR A 226 20.91 -12.86 8.44
C THR A 226 20.06 -11.70 7.95
N LEU A 227 20.70 -10.69 7.34
CA LEU A 227 20.07 -9.56 6.68
C LEU A 227 20.54 -9.51 5.22
N ASN A 228 19.66 -9.88 4.29
CA ASN A 228 19.94 -9.84 2.86
C ASN A 228 19.41 -8.53 2.27
N ASP A 229 20.22 -7.87 1.43
CA ASP A 229 19.81 -6.69 0.68
C ASP A 229 18.75 -7.03 -0.42
N ASP A 230 18.54 -8.32 -0.72
CA ASP A 230 17.55 -8.82 -1.68
C ASP A 230 16.09 -8.55 -1.31
N ASP A 231 15.82 -8.01 -0.11
CA ASP A 231 14.50 -7.50 0.26
C ASP A 231 14.14 -6.16 -0.44
N GLU A 232 15.07 -5.59 -1.24
CA GLU A 232 14.87 -4.44 -2.12
C GLU A 232 14.54 -4.79 -3.59
N ALA A 233 14.65 -6.05 -4.00
CA ALA A 233 14.44 -6.43 -5.40
C ALA A 233 12.96 -6.69 -5.72
N GLU A 234 12.25 -5.66 -6.20
CA GLU A 234 11.26 -5.74 -7.30
C GLU A 234 10.70 -4.33 -7.57
N ASP A 235 11.44 -3.48 -8.30
CA ASP A 235 10.79 -2.51 -9.22
C ASP A 235 11.70 -1.86 -10.28
N ASP A 236 13.01 -2.13 -10.31
CA ASP A 236 13.88 -1.55 -11.34
C ASP A 236 14.29 -2.62 -12.38
N GLN A 237 13.36 -2.92 -13.29
CA GLN A 237 13.73 -3.34 -14.65
C GLN A 237 13.58 -2.12 -15.55
N GLU A 238 14.64 -1.31 -15.62
CA GLU A 238 14.87 -0.41 -16.75
C GLU A 238 15.31 -1.28 -17.94
N ASP A 239 14.36 -1.80 -18.70
CA ASP A 239 14.63 -2.36 -20.03
C ASP A 239 14.79 -1.19 -21.01
N ASP A 240 15.99 -0.59 -21.05
CA ASP A 240 16.45 0.18 -22.20
C ASP A 240 16.91 -0.80 -23.29
N GLU A 241 15.98 -1.31 -24.10
CA GLU A 241 16.30 -1.88 -25.42
C GLU A 241 15.60 -1.07 -26.52
N ASP A 242 16.27 -0.02 -27.00
CA ASP A 242 16.14 0.43 -28.38
C ASP A 242 17.54 0.51 -29.00
N GLY A 243 17.98 -0.62 -29.54
CA GLY A 243 19.11 -0.65 -30.45
C GLY A 243 18.73 0.05 -31.76
N PRO A 244 19.54 0.98 -32.30
CA PRO A 244 19.23 1.60 -33.58
C PRO A 244 19.42 0.57 -34.69
N GLY A 245 18.29 0.09 -35.23
CA GLY A 245 18.25 -0.66 -36.47
C GLY A 245 18.88 0.16 -37.58
N SER A 246 20.04 -0.30 -38.04
CA SER A 246 20.72 0.13 -39.25
C SER A 246 19.77 0.00 -40.44
N GLY A 247 19.31 1.14 -40.96
CA GLY A 247 18.68 1.20 -42.27
C GLY A 247 19.72 0.89 -43.33
N GLU A 248 19.69 -0.32 -43.88
CA GLU A 248 20.43 -0.69 -45.07
C GLU A 248 19.74 -0.11 -46.30
N ASP A 249 20.55 0.61 -47.09
CA ASP A 249 20.27 1.07 -48.43
C ASP A 249 19.81 -0.08 -49.36
N MET A 250 18.69 0.13 -50.06
CA MET A 250 18.45 -0.52 -51.35
C MET A 250 17.94 0.51 -52.35
N ASP A 251 18.90 1.14 -53.01
CA ASP A 251 18.74 1.77 -54.32
C ASP A 251 18.84 0.67 -55.40
N GLN A 252 17.74 0.37 -56.09
CA GLN A 252 17.74 -0.31 -57.39
C GLN A 252 16.63 0.27 -58.29
N SER A 253 17.06 1.21 -59.14
CA SER A 253 16.88 1.29 -60.61
C SER A 253 15.55 0.93 -61.30
N ASP A 254 15.12 1.90 -62.11
CA ASP A 254 14.54 1.84 -63.47
C ASP A 254 13.22 1.11 -63.75
N GLY A 255 12.30 1.88 -64.35
CA GLY A 255 11.06 1.44 -65.01
C GLY A 255 10.06 2.56 -65.20
#